data_AF-A0A218QJW3-F1
#
_entry.id   AF-A0A218QJW3-F1
#
_cell.length_a   1.000
_cell.length_b   1.000
_cell.length_c   1.000
_cell.angle_alpha   90.00
_cell.angle_beta   90.00
_cell.angle_gamma   90.00
#
_symmetry.space_group_name_H-M   'P 1'
#
loop_
_entity.id
_entity.type
_entity.pdbx_description
1 polymer ?
#
loop_
_entity_poly.entity_id
_entity_poly.type
_entity_poly.pdbx_seq_one_letter_code
_entity_poly.pdbx_strand_id
1 'polypeptide(L)'
;MLLLLKLLLLVALNGETADVNKAAHSRCLIYRQGGQELGNNSQCMQNFISKRLEEYTTKRPQEVLVVTAEIAGEQDTIVIFKGFSSSLMRSTAFDPDVPVLPDEANIESIDRVTSPYNPQTPRYIQQGLSWSAMQVLLSEVGV
;
A
#
# COMPACT_ATOMS: atom_id res chain seq x y z
N MET A 1 40.44 27.08 10.91
CA MET A 1 39.05 27.25 11.39
C MET A 1 38.02 27.50 10.28
N LEU A 2 38.43 27.88 9.05
CA LEU A 2 37.51 28.11 7.91
C LEU A 2 37.20 26.86 7.06
N LEU A 3 37.92 25.75 7.25
CA LEU A 3 37.68 24.50 6.52
C LEU A 3 36.60 23.60 7.14
N LEU A 4 36.39 23.63 8.47
CA LEU A 4 35.30 22.85 9.09
C LEU A 4 33.91 23.42 8.77
N LEU A 5 33.79 24.74 8.60
CA LEU A 5 32.51 25.37 8.23
C LEU A 5 32.09 25.06 6.78
N LYS A 6 33.06 24.82 5.87
CA LYS A 6 32.78 24.36 4.51
C LYS A 6 32.30 22.91 4.46
N LEU A 7 32.72 22.06 5.41
CA LEU A 7 32.28 20.66 5.45
C LEU A 7 30.85 20.51 5.97
N LEU A 8 30.43 21.35 6.92
CA LEU A 8 29.03 21.38 7.37
C LEU A 8 28.07 21.96 6.31
N LEU A 9 28.50 22.94 5.51
CA LEU A 9 27.63 23.50 4.46
C LEU A 9 27.43 22.55 3.27
N LEU A 10 28.39 21.65 3.00
CA LEU A 10 28.27 20.68 1.91
C LEU A 10 27.24 19.57 2.19
N VAL A 11 27.00 19.25 3.47
CA VAL A 11 26.00 18.23 3.85
C VAL A 11 24.57 18.79 3.72
N ALA A 12 24.37 20.10 3.86
CA ALA A 12 23.05 20.73 3.79
C ALA A 12 22.51 20.96 2.36
N LEU A 13 23.35 20.87 1.32
CA LEU A 13 22.93 21.02 -0.08
C LEU A 13 22.68 19.69 -0.82
N ASN A 14 22.95 18.55 -0.17
CA ASN A 14 22.63 17.22 -0.73
C ASN A 14 21.30 16.69 -0.16
N GLY A 15 20.31 17.57 -0.06
CA GLY A 15 18.90 17.20 0.11
C GLY A 15 18.32 16.75 -1.23
N GLU A 16 18.92 15.73 -1.85
CA GLU A 16 18.39 15.11 -3.05
C GLU A 16 17.45 14.00 -2.58
N THR A 17 16.19 14.36 -2.35
CA THR A 17 15.12 13.38 -2.22
C THR A 17 15.11 12.55 -3.49
N ALA A 18 15.58 11.31 -3.39
CA ALA A 18 15.43 10.32 -4.44
C ALA A 18 13.93 10.15 -4.70
N ASP A 19 13.44 10.81 -5.74
CA ASP A 19 12.11 10.62 -6.29
C ASP A 19 12.06 9.20 -6.88
N VAL A 20 11.63 8.26 -6.04
CA VAL A 20 11.40 6.84 -6.39
C VAL A 20 10.31 6.67 -7.45
N ASN A 21 9.60 7.74 -7.82
CA ASN A 21 8.49 7.72 -8.76
C ASN A 21 8.93 7.71 -10.24
N LYS A 22 10.22 7.89 -10.56
CA LYS A 22 10.67 8.01 -11.96
C LYS A 22 10.96 6.69 -12.68
N ALA A 23 10.81 5.52 -12.02
CA ALA A 23 11.18 4.22 -12.59
C ALA A 23 10.01 3.26 -12.91
N ALA A 24 8.75 3.67 -12.73
CA ALA A 24 7.58 2.79 -12.94
C ALA A 24 7.01 2.81 -14.38
N HIS A 25 7.85 2.94 -15.42
CA HIS A 25 7.40 3.04 -16.82
C HIS A 25 7.25 1.69 -17.54
N SER A 26 7.08 0.54 -16.88
CA SER A 26 7.04 -0.73 -17.63
C SER A 26 6.24 -1.85 -16.97
N ARG A 27 5.12 -2.20 -17.64
CA ARG A 27 4.25 -3.38 -17.49
C ARG A 27 3.10 -3.28 -16.49
N CYS A 28 2.07 -2.54 -16.88
CA CYS A 28 0.70 -2.90 -16.54
C CYS A 28 0.29 -4.09 -17.44
N LEU A 29 0.32 -5.30 -16.89
CA LEU A 29 -0.36 -6.45 -17.48
C LEU A 29 -1.09 -7.21 -16.37
N ILE A 30 -2.33 -7.58 -16.69
CA ILE A 30 -3.21 -8.57 -16.08
C ILE A 30 -4.16 -8.06 -14.97
N TYR A 31 -5.38 -7.65 -15.37
CA TYR A 31 -6.60 -8.37 -15.00
C TYR A 31 -7.52 -8.45 -16.22
N ARG A 32 -7.92 -9.68 -16.56
CA ARG A 32 -8.73 -10.02 -17.73
C ARG A 32 -10.05 -10.56 -17.22
N GLN A 33 -11.13 -9.79 -17.23
CA GLN A 33 -12.50 -10.28 -17.45
C GLN A 33 -13.39 -9.16 -18.03
N GLY A 34 -14.08 -9.48 -19.13
CA GLY A 34 -15.34 -8.86 -19.55
C GLY A 34 -15.28 -7.40 -19.99
N GLY A 35 -15.07 -7.14 -21.28
CA GLY A 35 -15.02 -5.79 -21.82
C GLY A 35 -16.32 -5.01 -21.67
N GLN A 36 -16.20 -3.75 -21.26
CA GLN A 36 -16.84 -2.60 -21.87
C GLN A 36 -15.89 -1.39 -21.79
N GLU A 37 -15.42 -0.94 -22.94
CA GLU A 37 -14.64 0.29 -23.10
C GLU A 37 -15.57 1.49 -22.99
N LEU A 38 -15.45 2.29 -21.94
CA LEU A 38 -15.81 3.71 -21.96
C LEU A 38 -14.72 4.50 -21.25
N GLY A 39 -14.24 5.54 -21.93
CA GLY A 39 -13.08 6.38 -21.57
C GLY A 39 -13.05 6.72 -20.08
N ASN A 40 -11.88 6.73 -19.45
CA ASN A 40 -10.96 7.85 -19.51
C ASN A 40 -9.49 7.37 -19.41
N ASN A 41 -8.66 7.71 -20.39
CA ASN A 41 -7.23 7.36 -20.49
C ASN A 41 -6.32 8.08 -19.48
N SER A 42 -6.71 8.14 -18.20
CA SER A 42 -5.90 8.74 -17.12
C SER A 42 -5.91 7.93 -15.82
N GLN A 43 -6.50 6.73 -15.80
CA GLN A 43 -6.57 5.88 -14.61
C GLN A 43 -5.57 4.72 -14.63
N CYS A 44 -4.34 4.94 -15.13
CA CYS A 44 -3.23 3.99 -15.05
C CYS A 44 -1.99 4.60 -14.38
N MET A 45 -2.19 5.49 -13.42
CA MET A 45 -1.18 6.00 -12.49
C MET A 45 -1.86 6.57 -11.24
N GLN A 46 -2.97 5.98 -10.83
CA GLN A 46 -3.43 6.20 -9.46
C GLN A 46 -2.61 5.27 -8.58
N ASN A 47 -1.79 5.84 -7.72
CA ASN A 47 -1.01 5.13 -6.72
C ASN A 47 -1.94 4.56 -5.65
N PHE A 48 -2.79 3.61 -6.06
CA PHE A 48 -3.82 3.09 -5.20
C PHE A 48 -3.16 2.45 -3.97
N ILE A 49 -3.56 2.91 -2.79
CA ILE A 49 -3.04 2.39 -1.51
C ILE A 49 -3.17 0.86 -1.46
N SER A 50 -4.32 0.34 -1.90
CA SER A 50 -4.58 -1.10 -2.04
C SER A 50 -3.53 -1.81 -2.87
N LYS A 51 -3.19 -1.29 -4.06
CA LYS A 51 -2.22 -1.91 -4.98
C LYS A 51 -0.84 -2.02 -4.37
N ARG A 52 -0.39 -0.98 -3.66
CA ARG A 52 0.91 -0.99 -2.99
C ARG A 52 0.95 -2.03 -1.87
N LEU A 53 -0.13 -2.18 -1.11
CA LEU A 53 -0.24 -3.21 -0.07
C LEU A 53 -0.35 -4.63 -0.65
N GLU A 54 -1.03 -4.81 -1.78
CA GLU A 54 -1.08 -6.06 -2.54
C GLU A 54 0.30 -6.48 -3.04
N GLU A 55 1.05 -5.55 -3.65
CA GLU A 55 2.42 -5.79 -4.10
C GLU A 55 3.35 -6.16 -2.95
N TYR A 56 3.22 -5.49 -1.80
CA TYR A 56 3.96 -5.83 -0.59
C TYR A 56 3.73 -7.28 -0.17
N THR A 57 2.48 -7.73 -0.09
CA THR A 57 2.16 -9.11 0.32
C THR A 57 2.53 -10.15 -0.74
N THR A 58 2.66 -9.75 -2.01
CA THR A 58 3.23 -10.58 -3.06
C THR A 58 4.73 -10.79 -2.85
N LYS A 59 5.45 -9.76 -2.41
CA LYS A 59 6.89 -9.82 -2.09
C LYS A 59 7.18 -10.48 -0.73
N ARG A 60 6.23 -10.43 0.21
CA ARG A 60 6.30 -11.10 1.53
C ARG A 60 5.13 -12.07 1.74
N PRO A 61 5.09 -13.22 1.03
CA PRO A 61 3.97 -14.16 1.05
C PRO A 61 3.74 -14.87 2.40
N GLN A 62 4.67 -14.74 3.34
CA GLN A 62 4.56 -15.19 4.72
C GLN A 62 3.83 -14.19 5.63
N GLU A 63 3.47 -13.01 5.11
CA GLU A 63 2.78 -11.96 5.85
C GLU A 63 1.37 -11.74 5.31
N VAL A 64 0.48 -11.42 6.22
CA VAL A 64 -0.90 -11.03 5.98
C VAL A 64 -1.06 -9.65 6.59
N LEU A 65 -1.59 -8.70 5.82
CA LEU A 65 -1.89 -7.37 6.34
C LEU A 65 -3.35 -7.33 6.75
N VAL A 66 -3.63 -6.79 7.92
CA VAL A 66 -4.98 -6.45 8.37
C VAL A 66 -5.03 -4.94 8.48
N VAL A 67 -5.77 -4.31 7.58
CA VAL A 67 -5.89 -2.86 7.47
C VAL A 67 -7.22 -2.46 8.06
N THR A 68 -7.19 -1.60 9.06
CA THR A 68 -8.39 -0.95 9.59
C THR A 68 -8.45 0.45 9.01
N ALA A 69 -9.50 0.74 8.27
CA ALA A 69 -9.68 2.02 7.61
C ALA A 69 -11.12 2.52 7.76
N GLU A 70 -11.27 3.83 7.83
CA GLU A 70 -12.57 4.49 7.76
C GLU A 70 -12.87 4.85 6.30
N ILE A 71 -13.98 4.32 5.78
CA ILE A 71 -14.46 4.56 4.42
C ILE A 71 -15.85 5.15 4.52
N ALA A 72 -16.02 6.38 4.04
CA ALA A 72 -17.31 7.10 4.06
C ALA A 72 -17.98 7.16 5.45
N GLY A 73 -17.18 7.28 6.53
CA GLY A 73 -17.69 7.37 7.91
C GLY A 73 -17.99 6.04 8.59
N GLU A 74 -17.70 4.90 7.93
CA GLU A 74 -17.80 3.58 8.57
C GLU A 74 -16.44 2.89 8.58
N GLN A 75 -16.12 2.26 9.70
CA GLN A 75 -14.91 1.48 9.87
C GLN A 75 -15.04 0.14 9.13
N ASP A 76 -14.04 -0.18 8.32
CA ASP A 76 -13.91 -1.47 7.65
C ASP A 76 -12.55 -2.10 7.98
N THR A 77 -12.53 -3.43 7.99
CA THR A 77 -11.32 -4.23 8.17
C THR A 77 -11.05 -5.02 6.91
N ILE A 78 -9.92 -4.75 6.29
CA ILE A 78 -9.52 -5.31 5.00
C ILE A 78 -8.28 -6.18 5.20
N VAL A 79 -8.39 -7.45 4.82
CA VAL A 79 -7.28 -8.39 4.87
C VAL A 79 -6.63 -8.45 3.49
N ILE A 80 -5.31 -8.30 3.45
CA ILE A 80 -4.53 -8.37 2.22
C ILE A 80 -3.52 -9.50 2.32
N PHE A 81 -3.55 -10.40 1.35
CA PHE A 81 -2.69 -11.58 1.31
C PHE A 81 -2.36 -11.99 -0.12
N LYS A 82 -1.06 -12.20 -0.41
CA LYS A 82 -0.54 -12.66 -1.70
C LYS A 82 -1.09 -11.90 -2.91
N GLY A 83 -1.23 -10.58 -2.78
CA GLY A 83 -1.71 -9.72 -3.88
C GLY A 83 -3.22 -9.60 -4.01
N PHE A 84 -3.99 -10.09 -3.03
CA PHE A 84 -5.45 -9.96 -3.02
C PHE A 84 -5.92 -9.24 -1.75
N SER A 85 -6.79 -8.25 -1.89
CA SER A 85 -7.50 -7.60 -0.79
C SER A 85 -8.92 -8.15 -0.63
N SER A 86 -9.35 -8.40 0.60
CA SER A 86 -10.72 -8.81 0.92
C SER A 86 -11.22 -8.03 2.13
N SER A 87 -12.33 -7.30 1.99
CA SER A 87 -13.05 -6.71 3.12
C SER A 87 -13.73 -7.80 3.96
N LEU A 88 -13.71 -7.65 5.28
CA LEU A 88 -14.37 -8.54 6.22
C LEU A 88 -15.75 -8.03 6.67
N MET A 89 -16.03 -6.72 6.55
CA MET A 89 -17.28 -6.14 7.05
C MET A 89 -18.24 -5.72 5.93
N ARG A 90 -17.74 -5.29 4.78
CA ARG A 90 -18.58 -4.92 3.64
C ARG A 90 -18.73 -6.11 2.71
N SER A 91 -19.98 -6.38 2.29
CA SER A 91 -20.22 -7.14 1.07
C SER A 91 -19.43 -6.46 -0.05
N THR A 92 -18.55 -7.21 -0.71
CA THR A 92 -17.85 -6.72 -1.90
C THR A 92 -18.84 -6.01 -2.80
N ALA A 93 -18.57 -4.76 -3.16
CA ALA A 93 -19.32 -4.10 -4.22
C ALA A 93 -19.33 -5.06 -5.41
N PHE A 94 -20.52 -5.33 -5.96
CA PHE A 94 -20.65 -6.26 -7.08
C PHE A 94 -19.89 -5.76 -8.31
N ASP A 95 -19.56 -4.47 -8.32
CA ASP A 95 -18.77 -3.81 -9.34
C ASP A 95 -17.26 -4.06 -9.13
N PRO A 96 -16.60 -4.82 -10.02
CA PRO A 96 -15.18 -5.13 -9.92
C PRO A 96 -14.26 -3.91 -10.15
N ASP A 97 -14.80 -2.79 -10.65
CA ASP A 97 -14.03 -1.57 -10.88
C ASP A 97 -13.96 -0.67 -9.65
N VAL A 98 -14.68 -1.00 -8.56
CA VAL A 98 -14.62 -0.26 -7.29
C VAL A 98 -13.56 -0.88 -6.37
N PRO A 99 -12.43 -0.21 -6.11
CA PRO A 99 -11.39 -0.73 -5.22
C PRO A 99 -11.93 -0.88 -3.79
N VAL A 100 -11.60 -1.99 -3.14
CA VAL A 100 -12.03 -2.31 -1.77
C VAL A 100 -11.52 -1.28 -0.75
N LEU A 101 -10.32 -0.73 -1.01
CA LEU A 101 -9.76 0.38 -0.25
C LEU A 101 -9.57 1.57 -1.21
N PRO A 102 -10.45 2.59 -1.18
CA PRO A 102 -10.28 3.80 -1.97
C PRO A 102 -9.11 4.64 -1.44
N ASP A 103 -8.56 5.53 -2.28
CA ASP A 103 -7.41 6.37 -1.89
C ASP A 103 -7.80 7.44 -0.86
N GLU A 104 -9.08 7.79 -0.82
CA GLU A 104 -9.66 8.68 0.18
C GLU A 104 -9.91 8.00 1.53
N ALA A 105 -9.67 6.67 1.64
CA ALA A 105 -9.84 5.95 2.89
C ALA A 105 -8.84 6.43 3.93
N ASN A 106 -9.35 6.74 5.13
CA ASN A 106 -8.49 7.09 6.24
C ASN A 106 -7.97 5.81 6.91
N ILE A 107 -6.70 5.48 6.70
CA ILE A 107 -6.08 4.31 7.34
C ILE A 107 -5.82 4.63 8.81
N GLU A 108 -6.55 3.97 9.69
CA GLU A 108 -6.37 4.11 11.14
C GLU A 108 -5.18 3.27 11.63
N SER A 109 -5.10 2.02 11.17
CA SER A 109 -4.03 1.10 11.58
C SER A 109 -3.81 0.00 10.56
N ILE A 110 -2.56 -0.48 10.51
CA ILE A 110 -2.16 -1.66 9.75
C ILE A 110 -1.48 -2.63 10.71
N ASP A 111 -2.00 -3.85 10.75
CA ASP A 111 -1.39 -4.95 11.48
C ASP A 111 -0.72 -5.91 10.50
N ARG A 112 0.47 -6.39 10.87
CA ARG A 112 1.20 -7.43 10.17
C ARG A 112 1.06 -8.73 10.93
N VAL A 113 0.54 -9.76 10.26
CA VAL A 113 0.24 -11.07 10.85
C VAL A 113 0.98 -12.15 10.07
N THR A 114 1.45 -13.20 10.74
CA THR A 114 2.08 -14.33 10.05
C THR A 114 1.05 -15.17 9.31
N SER A 115 1.39 -15.64 8.11
CA SER A 115 0.66 -16.69 7.40
C SER A 115 1.02 -18.08 7.95
N PRO A 116 0.09 -19.05 8.03
CA PRO A 116 -1.33 -18.93 7.67
C PRO A 116 -2.12 -18.06 8.66
N TYR A 117 -3.03 -17.24 8.13
CA TYR A 117 -3.91 -16.39 8.94
C TYR A 117 -4.93 -17.25 9.70
N ASN A 118 -4.99 -17.09 11.03
CA ASN A 118 -6.04 -17.67 11.86
C ASN A 118 -6.81 -16.53 12.56
N PRO A 119 -8.09 -16.29 12.21
CA PRO A 119 -8.86 -15.19 12.80
C PRO A 119 -9.18 -15.39 14.29
N GLN A 120 -9.16 -16.63 14.80
CA GLN A 120 -9.40 -16.92 16.21
C GLN A 120 -8.15 -16.67 17.07
N THR A 121 -6.97 -16.89 16.49
CA THR A 121 -5.68 -16.69 17.17
C THR A 121 -4.66 -16.07 16.21
N PRO A 122 -4.84 -14.78 15.83
CA PRO A 122 -3.93 -14.11 14.92
C PRO A 122 -2.54 -13.99 15.55
N ARG A 123 -1.52 -14.35 14.76
CA ARG A 123 -0.11 -14.32 15.18
C ARG A 123 0.53 -13.04 14.67
N TYR A 124 0.48 -11.99 15.48
CA TYR A 124 0.99 -10.68 15.10
C TYR A 124 2.52 -10.65 15.06
N ILE A 125 3.04 -10.10 13.96
CA ILE A 125 4.44 -9.67 13.80
C ILE A 125 4.56 -8.25 14.35
N GLN A 126 3.59 -7.39 14.01
CA GLN A 126 3.55 -5.99 14.40
C GLN A 126 2.10 -5.49 14.35
N GLN A 127 1.74 -4.58 15.26
CA GLN A 127 0.39 -4.03 15.36
C GLN A 127 0.41 -2.51 15.32
N GLY A 128 -0.71 -1.91 14.92
CA GLY A 128 -0.96 -0.48 15.05
C GLY A 128 -0.04 0.38 14.20
N LEU A 129 0.42 -0.11 13.04
CA LEU A 129 1.25 0.68 12.15
C LEU A 129 0.42 1.82 11.56
N SER A 130 0.94 3.04 11.65
CA SER A 130 0.42 4.15 10.86
C SER A 130 0.76 3.96 9.38
N TRP A 131 0.03 4.64 8.52
CA TRP A 131 0.33 4.65 7.08
C TRP A 131 1.78 5.06 6.79
N SER A 132 2.29 6.10 7.46
CA SER A 132 3.67 6.57 7.28
C SER A 132 4.71 5.50 7.66
N ALA A 133 4.48 4.76 8.75
CA ALA A 133 5.36 3.66 9.12
C ALA A 133 5.30 2.50 8.11
N MET A 134 4.11 2.22 7.57
CA MET A 134 3.95 1.24 6.50
C MET A 134 4.68 1.65 5.22
N GLN A 135 4.67 2.94 4.86
CA GLN A 135 5.40 3.43 3.67
C GLN A 135 6.91 3.13 3.74
N VAL A 136 7.51 3.15 4.94
CA VAL A 136 8.91 2.74 5.12
C VAL A 136 9.08 1.26 4.75
N LEU A 137 8.21 0.38 5.26
CA LEU A 137 8.25 -1.06 4.96
C LEU A 137 7.98 -1.37 3.48
N LEU A 138 7.11 -0.59 2.82
CA LEU A 138 6.88 -0.68 1.37
C LEU A 138 8.18 -0.39 0.61
N SER A 139 8.88 0.69 0.99
CA SER A 139 10.13 1.09 0.33
C SER A 139 11.25 0.05 0.49
N GLU A 140 11.31 -0.66 1.62
CA GLU A 140 12.29 -1.75 1.85
C GLU A 140 12.17 -2.89 0.82
N VAL A 141 10.97 -3.11 0.30
CA VAL A 141 10.70 -4.13 -0.73
C VAL A 141 10.55 -3.53 -2.13
N GLY A 142 10.79 -2.23 -2.30
CA GLY A 142 10.71 -1.52 -3.58
C GLY A 142 9.28 -1.35 -4.10
N VAL A 143 8.36 -0.91 -3.23
CA VAL A 143 6.96 -0.54 -3.49
C VAL A 143 6.69 0.85 -2.88
#